data_AF-A0A1W2A7K0-F1
#
_entry.id   AF-A0A1W2A7K0-F1
#
_cell.length_a   1.000
_cell.length_b   1.000
_cell.length_c   1.000
_cell.angle_alpha   90.00
_cell.angle_beta   90.00
_cell.angle_gamma   90.00
#
_symmetry.space_group_name_H-M   'P 1'
#
loop_
_entity.id
_entity.type
_entity.pdbx_description
1 polymer ?
#
loop_
_entity_poly.entity_id
_entity_poly.type
_entity_poly.pdbx_seq_one_letter_code
_entity_poly.pdbx_strand_id
1 'polypeptide(L)'
;MTPLILNSMEDNCNPAAAHLVVSLKEYARNLYETRQLLCSEAVLVALNKGLNGGLTEEQAVAMAAPFCVAMGDSGCLCGALSGAVLGAGLFIGNSRPYSHRREMRKSGLALHNAFKAANGATCCRVLSRKVKHDKKAHFKQCAGLTADATEMAALLILDKRPELLQAFDSPVTLKKHGRLGGMMAYLSRWF
;
A
#
# COMPACT_ATOMS: atom_id res chain seq x y z
N MET A 1 14.40 -15.77 -1.06
CA MET A 1 13.39 -16.73 -0.57
C MET A 1 12.09 -15.97 -0.47
N THR A 2 11.26 -16.04 -1.50
CA THR A 2 9.95 -15.38 -1.52
C THR A 2 9.11 -15.98 -0.38
N PRO A 3 8.38 -15.16 0.40
CA PRO A 3 7.57 -15.67 1.51
C PRO A 3 6.59 -16.72 1.00
N LEU A 4 6.29 -17.75 1.80
CA LEU A 4 5.35 -18.83 1.44
C LEU A 4 4.00 -18.34 0.88
N ILE A 5 3.56 -17.13 1.29
CA ILE A 5 2.36 -16.48 0.78
C ILE A 5 2.47 -16.16 -0.72
N LEU A 6 3.62 -15.69 -1.21
CA LEU A 6 3.82 -15.44 -2.65
C LEU A 6 3.85 -16.76 -3.45
N ASN A 7 4.50 -17.81 -2.91
CA ASN A 7 4.60 -19.09 -3.62
C ASN A 7 3.21 -19.75 -3.81
N SER A 8 2.34 -19.72 -2.79
CA SER A 8 0.97 -20.24 -2.94
C SER A 8 0.07 -19.44 -3.89
N MET A 9 0.47 -18.20 -4.24
CA MET A 9 -0.29 -17.31 -5.12
C MET A 9 0.17 -17.36 -6.58
N GLU A 10 1.43 -17.75 -6.84
CA GLU A 10 1.94 -18.01 -8.19
C GLU A 10 1.27 -19.26 -8.81
N ASP A 11 0.95 -20.26 -7.99
CA ASP A 11 0.44 -21.56 -8.46
C ASP A 11 -1.07 -21.59 -8.82
N ASN A 12 -1.84 -20.54 -8.51
CA ASN A 12 -3.30 -20.43 -8.79
C ASN A 12 -3.73 -19.03 -9.24
N CYS A 13 -2.87 -18.34 -10.01
CA CYS A 13 -3.08 -16.93 -10.31
C CYS A 13 -4.30 -16.70 -11.24
N ASN A 14 -5.43 -16.27 -10.66
CA ASN A 14 -6.54 -15.71 -11.42
C ASN A 14 -6.03 -14.48 -12.22
N PRO A 15 -6.10 -14.47 -13.57
CA PRO A 15 -5.59 -13.36 -14.38
C PRO A 15 -6.16 -11.99 -14.02
N ALA A 16 -7.42 -11.93 -13.55
CA ALA A 16 -8.05 -10.69 -13.09
C ALA A 16 -7.42 -10.18 -11.79
N ALA A 17 -7.11 -11.08 -10.85
CA ALA A 17 -6.42 -10.74 -9.61
C ALA A 17 -5.01 -10.22 -9.89
N ALA A 18 -4.27 -10.87 -10.79
CA ALA A 18 -2.94 -10.42 -11.20
C ALA A 18 -2.98 -9.00 -11.78
N HIS A 19 -3.88 -8.74 -12.72
CA HIS A 19 -4.02 -7.43 -13.34
C HIS A 19 -4.41 -6.35 -12.34
N LEU A 20 -5.31 -6.66 -11.40
CA LEU A 20 -5.72 -5.75 -10.34
C LEU A 20 -4.55 -5.40 -9.41
N VAL A 21 -3.80 -6.40 -8.94
CA VAL A 21 -2.64 -6.18 -8.07
C VAL A 21 -1.61 -5.27 -8.75
N VAL A 22 -1.30 -5.52 -10.02
CA VAL A 22 -0.41 -4.66 -10.82
C VAL A 22 -0.96 -3.24 -10.92
N SER A 23 -2.27 -3.10 -11.17
CA SER A 23 -2.91 -1.78 -11.28
C SER A 23 -2.84 -0.98 -9.97
N LEU A 24 -3.11 -1.63 -8.83
CA LEU A 24 -3.01 -1.04 -7.50
C LEU A 24 -1.58 -0.59 -7.18
N LYS A 25 -0.61 -1.49 -7.42
CA LYS A 25 0.82 -1.26 -7.23
C LYS A 25 1.30 -0.03 -8.01
N GLU A 26 0.98 0.03 -9.30
CA GLU A 26 1.40 1.13 -10.16
C GLU A 26 0.66 2.44 -9.84
N TYR A 27 -0.59 2.37 -9.39
CA TYR A 27 -1.33 3.55 -8.94
C TYR A 27 -0.74 4.15 -7.66
N ALA A 28 -0.43 3.32 -6.65
CA ALA A 28 0.24 3.77 -5.43
C ALA A 28 1.61 4.39 -5.73
N ARG A 29 2.41 3.76 -6.60
CA ARG A 29 3.68 4.31 -7.05
C ARG A 29 3.48 5.67 -7.72
N ASN A 30 2.52 5.78 -8.62
CA ASN A 30 2.25 7.02 -9.36
C ASN A 30 1.86 8.18 -8.42
N LEU A 31 0.98 7.92 -7.43
CA LEU A 31 0.60 8.91 -6.42
C LEU A 31 1.82 9.47 -5.68
N TYR A 32 2.75 8.60 -5.31
CA TYR A 32 4.01 8.99 -4.66
C TYR A 32 4.96 9.75 -5.60
N GLU A 33 5.23 9.22 -6.79
CA GLU A 33 6.17 9.78 -7.76
C GLU A 33 5.75 11.16 -8.27
N THR A 34 4.43 11.39 -8.35
CA THR A 34 3.84 12.67 -8.74
C THR A 34 3.65 13.63 -7.57
N ARG A 35 4.08 13.25 -6.35
CA ARG A 35 4.01 14.06 -5.12
C ARG A 35 2.59 14.42 -4.71
N GLN A 36 1.60 13.65 -5.15
CA GLN A 36 0.23 13.82 -4.70
C GLN A 36 0.08 13.38 -3.25
N LEU A 37 0.74 12.29 -2.86
CA LEU A 37 0.66 11.70 -1.53
C LEU A 37 2.02 11.15 -1.10
N LEU A 38 2.21 11.02 0.21
CA LEU A 38 3.38 10.36 0.80
C LEU A 38 3.17 8.84 0.88
N CYS A 39 4.19 8.10 1.30
CA CYS A 39 4.25 6.65 1.07
C CYS A 39 3.14 5.85 1.78
N SER A 40 2.81 6.11 3.04
CA SER A 40 1.71 5.40 3.73
C SER A 40 0.34 5.78 3.14
N GLU A 41 0.13 7.07 2.87
CA GLU A 41 -1.08 7.62 2.26
C GLU A 41 -1.34 6.99 0.89
N ALA A 42 -0.33 6.98 0.01
CA ALA A 42 -0.44 6.43 -1.32
C ALA A 42 -0.83 4.94 -1.31
N VAL A 43 -0.26 4.15 -0.38
CA VAL A 43 -0.63 2.75 -0.22
C VAL A 43 -2.09 2.60 0.21
N LEU A 44 -2.50 3.30 1.27
CA LEU A 44 -3.86 3.16 1.81
C LEU A 44 -4.92 3.69 0.83
N VAL A 45 -4.68 4.83 0.19
CA VAL A 45 -5.57 5.41 -0.82
C VAL A 45 -5.71 4.49 -2.02
N ALA A 46 -4.61 3.89 -2.50
CA ALA A 46 -4.65 2.96 -3.62
C ALA A 46 -5.50 1.72 -3.29
N LEU A 47 -5.25 1.08 -2.14
CA LEU A 47 -6.00 -0.09 -1.70
C LEU A 47 -7.47 0.24 -1.44
N ASN A 48 -7.75 1.31 -0.71
CA ASN A 48 -9.12 1.73 -0.41
C ASN A 48 -9.92 2.05 -1.67
N LYS A 49 -9.36 2.85 -2.59
CA LYS A 49 -10.03 3.20 -3.83
C LYS A 49 -10.24 1.97 -4.70
N GLY A 50 -9.16 1.25 -5.00
CA GLY A 50 -9.21 0.16 -5.95
C GLY A 50 -10.05 -1.02 -5.46
N LEU A 51 -10.08 -1.33 -4.17
CA LEU A 51 -10.88 -2.44 -3.63
C LEU A 51 -12.23 -2.00 -3.03
N ASN A 52 -12.64 -0.75 -3.26
CA ASN A 52 -13.89 -0.16 -2.76
C ASN A 52 -14.06 -0.28 -1.23
N GLY A 53 -13.04 0.15 -0.48
CA GLY A 53 -12.94 0.03 0.99
C GLY A 53 -13.85 0.96 1.80
N GLY A 54 -14.61 1.83 1.14
CA GLY A 54 -15.64 2.66 1.76
C GLY A 54 -15.14 3.88 2.55
N LEU A 55 -13.83 4.10 2.68
CA LEU A 55 -13.30 5.35 3.23
C LEU A 55 -13.34 6.45 2.17
N THR A 56 -13.58 7.69 2.58
CA THR A 56 -13.24 8.84 1.71
C THR A 56 -11.71 8.95 1.55
N GLU A 57 -11.26 9.67 0.52
CA GLU A 57 -9.83 9.89 0.34
C GLU A 57 -9.23 10.64 1.53
N GLU A 58 -9.93 11.64 2.07
CA GLU A 58 -9.53 12.44 3.22
C GLU A 58 -9.41 11.58 4.49
N GLN A 59 -10.34 10.64 4.70
CA GLN A 59 -10.26 9.69 5.83
C GLN A 59 -9.05 8.77 5.69
N ALA A 60 -8.83 8.22 4.50
CA ALA A 60 -7.66 7.38 4.23
C ALA A 60 -6.35 8.16 4.45
N VAL A 61 -6.26 9.40 3.96
CA VAL A 61 -5.11 10.28 4.18
C VAL A 61 -4.94 10.58 5.67
N ALA A 62 -5.99 10.99 6.38
CA ALA A 62 -5.93 11.33 7.80
C ALA A 62 -5.44 10.15 8.67
N MET A 63 -5.86 8.93 8.34
CA MET A 63 -5.43 7.72 9.05
C MET A 63 -3.97 7.34 8.74
N ALA A 64 -3.51 7.56 7.51
CA ALA A 64 -2.19 7.13 7.06
C ALA A 64 -1.08 8.19 7.22
N ALA A 65 -1.43 9.48 7.21
CA ALA A 65 -0.49 10.60 7.31
C ALA A 65 0.44 10.54 8.54
N PRO A 66 -0.01 10.10 9.75
CA PRO A 66 0.89 10.00 10.90
C PRO A 66 2.10 9.07 10.69
N PHE A 67 1.99 8.11 9.76
CA PHE A 67 3.04 7.13 9.44
C PHE A 67 4.04 7.64 8.37
N CYS A 68 3.74 8.78 7.74
CA CYS A 68 4.60 9.41 6.75
C CYS A 68 5.94 9.87 7.34
N VAL A 69 6.91 10.07 6.46
CA VAL A 69 8.27 10.53 6.80
C VAL A 69 8.85 9.73 7.99
N ALA A 70 8.71 8.42 7.92
CA ALA A 70 9.13 7.50 8.97
C ALA A 70 8.51 7.85 10.35
N MET A 71 7.18 7.79 10.43
CA MET A 71 6.37 8.18 11.59
C MET A 71 6.87 9.47 12.25
N GLY A 72 6.67 10.58 11.54
CA GLY A 72 6.98 11.92 12.06
C GLY A 72 8.45 12.11 12.39
N ASP A 73 9.36 11.79 11.46
CA ASP A 73 10.81 11.95 11.57
C ASP A 73 11.52 11.07 12.62
N SER A 74 10.79 10.21 13.34
CA SER A 74 11.39 9.26 14.28
C SER A 74 12.36 8.27 13.60
N GLY A 75 12.24 8.08 12.28
CA GLY A 75 13.06 7.14 11.50
C GLY A 75 12.67 5.68 11.72
N CYS A 76 11.58 5.41 12.43
CA CYS A 76 11.17 4.06 12.82
C CYS A 76 10.41 3.35 11.69
N LEU A 77 9.20 2.83 11.93
CA LEU A 77 8.48 1.96 11.01
C LEU A 77 8.33 2.57 9.60
N CYS A 78 8.53 1.76 8.56
CA CYS A 78 8.32 2.19 7.17
C CYS A 78 6.85 2.60 6.95
N GLY A 79 6.64 3.81 6.40
CA GLY A 79 5.30 4.32 6.12
C GLY A 79 4.54 3.44 5.13
N ALA A 80 5.17 3.00 4.04
CA ALA A 80 4.54 2.12 3.05
C ALA A 80 4.01 0.82 3.67
N LEU A 81 4.83 0.14 4.48
CA LEU A 81 4.41 -1.05 5.23
C LEU A 81 3.26 -0.74 6.21
N SER A 82 3.29 0.42 6.86
CA SER A 82 2.22 0.83 7.77
C SER A 82 0.89 1.02 7.03
N GLY A 83 0.91 1.70 5.88
CA GLY A 83 -0.26 1.84 5.01
C GLY A 83 -0.80 0.50 4.52
N ALA A 84 0.08 -0.45 4.20
CA ALA A 84 -0.29 -1.82 3.84
C ALA A 84 -1.02 -2.55 4.99
N VAL A 85 -0.51 -2.43 6.22
CA VAL A 85 -1.14 -3.02 7.41
C VAL A 85 -2.49 -2.37 7.72
N LEU A 86 -2.61 -1.04 7.58
CA LEU A 86 -3.88 -0.32 7.71
C LEU A 86 -4.91 -0.83 6.68
N GLY A 87 -4.50 -0.94 5.40
CA GLY A 87 -5.35 -1.44 4.34
C GLY A 87 -5.80 -2.89 4.58
N ALA A 88 -4.88 -3.78 4.93
CA ALA A 88 -5.24 -5.16 5.27
C ALA A 88 -6.22 -5.24 6.45
N GLY A 89 -6.01 -4.42 7.49
CA GLY A 89 -6.95 -4.32 8.61
C GLY A 89 -8.35 -3.88 8.20
N LEU A 90 -8.46 -2.87 7.33
CA LEU A 90 -9.73 -2.38 6.79
C LEU A 90 -10.53 -3.52 6.11
N PHE A 91 -9.90 -4.24 5.18
CA PHE A 91 -10.59 -5.27 4.41
C PHE A 91 -10.81 -6.58 5.15
N ILE A 92 -9.90 -6.99 6.04
CA ILE A 92 -10.05 -8.25 6.78
C ILE A 92 -11.00 -8.06 7.96
N GLY A 93 -10.95 -6.90 8.62
CA GLY A 93 -11.90 -6.54 9.67
C GLY A 93 -13.34 -6.49 9.15
N ASN A 94 -13.54 -5.85 8.00
CA ASN A 94 -14.84 -5.69 7.34
C ASN A 94 -15.95 -5.31 8.35
N SER A 95 -17.13 -5.93 8.28
CA SER A 95 -18.25 -5.71 9.19
C SER A 95 -18.10 -6.39 10.55
N ARG A 96 -17.04 -7.17 10.80
CA ARG A 96 -16.84 -7.94 12.04
C ARG A 96 -15.42 -7.78 12.63
N PRO A 97 -14.92 -6.54 12.84
CA PRO A 97 -13.53 -6.30 13.21
C PRO A 97 -13.14 -6.90 14.57
N TYR A 98 -14.07 -6.98 15.52
CA TYR A 98 -13.81 -7.56 16.84
C TYR A 98 -13.59 -9.08 16.77
N SER A 99 -14.39 -9.77 15.97
CA SER A 99 -14.26 -11.22 15.74
C SER A 99 -13.02 -11.56 14.93
N HIS A 100 -12.64 -10.70 13.97
CA HIS A 100 -11.47 -10.92 13.11
C HIS A 100 -10.15 -10.38 13.71
N ARG A 101 -10.13 -9.89 14.96
CA ARG A 101 -8.93 -9.29 15.60
C ARG A 101 -7.70 -10.20 15.56
N ARG A 102 -7.86 -11.52 15.74
CA ARG A 102 -6.73 -12.47 15.65
C ARG A 102 -6.19 -12.57 14.23
N GLU A 103 -7.07 -12.60 13.24
CA GLU A 103 -6.71 -12.71 11.83
C GLU A 103 -6.07 -11.43 11.30
N MET A 104 -6.61 -10.26 11.65
CA MET A 104 -5.99 -8.97 11.31
C MET A 104 -4.57 -8.87 11.86
N ARG A 105 -4.33 -9.28 13.12
CA ARG A 105 -2.97 -9.32 13.71
C ARG A 105 -2.04 -10.28 12.97
N LYS A 106 -2.52 -11.47 12.62
CA LYS A 106 -1.74 -12.44 11.82
C LYS A 106 -1.41 -11.89 10.43
N SER A 107 -2.31 -11.14 9.84
CA SER A 107 -2.12 -10.49 8.53
C SER A 107 -1.08 -9.37 8.62
N GLY A 108 -1.08 -8.58 9.69
CA GLY A 108 -0.01 -7.63 9.98
C GLY A 108 1.36 -8.31 10.11
N LEU A 109 1.44 -9.46 10.79
CA LEU A 109 2.67 -10.25 10.91
C LEU A 109 3.13 -10.81 9.55
N ALA A 110 2.19 -11.32 8.74
CA ALA A 110 2.47 -11.79 7.40
C ALA A 110 3.08 -10.70 6.52
N LEU A 111 2.48 -9.50 6.50
CA LEU A 111 3.00 -8.34 5.77
C LEU A 111 4.36 -7.91 6.29
N HIS A 112 4.54 -7.85 7.61
CA HIS A 112 5.83 -7.54 8.22
C HIS A 112 6.93 -8.48 7.74
N ASN A 113 6.68 -9.79 7.80
CA ASN A 113 7.67 -10.81 7.43
C ASN A 113 7.95 -10.80 5.93
N ALA A 114 6.91 -10.65 5.10
CA ALA A 114 7.04 -10.57 3.65
C ALA A 114 7.85 -9.35 3.23
N PHE A 115 7.51 -8.18 3.77
CA PHE A 115 8.21 -6.95 3.49
C PHE A 115 9.67 -7.00 3.95
N LYS A 116 9.94 -7.55 5.15
CA LYS A 116 11.30 -7.73 5.64
C LYS A 116 12.11 -8.68 4.76
N ALA A 117 11.51 -9.78 4.30
CA ALA A 117 12.20 -10.74 3.44
C ALA A 117 12.59 -10.12 2.09
N ALA A 118 11.73 -9.29 1.50
CA ALA A 118 11.99 -8.63 0.23
C ALA A 118 12.94 -7.43 0.35
N ASN A 119 12.79 -6.61 1.40
CA ASN A 119 13.46 -5.31 1.53
C ASN A 119 14.59 -5.28 2.57
N GLY A 120 14.78 -6.37 3.31
CA GLY A 120 15.82 -6.54 4.33
C GLY A 120 15.48 -5.99 5.71
N ALA A 121 14.58 -5.01 5.84
CA ALA A 121 14.18 -4.42 7.11
C ALA A 121 12.75 -3.85 7.07
N THR A 122 12.20 -3.53 8.23
CA THR A 122 10.92 -2.80 8.36
C THR A 122 11.10 -1.39 8.93
N CYS A 123 12.26 -1.12 9.54
CA CYS A 123 12.66 0.20 10.03
C CYS A 123 13.15 1.09 8.86
N CYS A 124 12.48 2.20 8.64
CA CYS A 124 12.74 3.18 7.59
C CYS A 124 14.18 3.73 7.65
N ARG A 125 14.72 4.00 8.84
CA ARG A 125 16.13 4.41 9.01
C ARG A 125 17.10 3.34 8.52
N VAL A 126 16.80 2.07 8.73
CA VAL A 126 17.65 0.96 8.25
C VAL A 126 17.53 0.84 6.73
N LEU A 127 16.31 0.89 6.19
CA LEU A 127 16.03 0.81 4.76
C LEU A 127 16.73 1.91 3.97
N SER A 128 16.60 3.15 4.43
CA SER A 128 17.15 4.34 3.75
C SER A 128 18.63 4.58 4.04
N ARG A 129 19.27 3.82 4.96
CA ARG A 129 20.63 4.10 5.46
C ARG A 129 21.66 4.32 4.33
N LYS A 130 21.59 3.51 3.27
CA LYS A 130 22.55 3.56 2.15
C LYS A 130 22.31 4.73 1.19
N VAL A 131 21.09 5.26 1.14
CA VAL A 131 20.69 6.32 0.21
C VAL A 131 20.30 7.62 0.90
N LYS A 132 20.40 7.70 2.23
CA LYS A 132 19.93 8.85 3.03
C LYS A 132 20.53 10.20 2.61
N HIS A 133 21.73 10.19 2.02
CA HIS A 133 22.44 11.39 1.55
C HIS A 133 22.09 11.79 0.11
N ASP A 134 21.42 10.91 -0.65
CA ASP A 134 20.99 11.17 -2.02
C ASP A 134 19.47 11.26 -2.06
N LYS A 135 18.95 12.49 -2.14
CA LYS A 135 17.52 12.76 -2.18
C LYS A 135 16.81 12.06 -3.35
N LYS A 136 17.46 11.92 -4.51
CA LYS A 136 16.88 11.29 -5.70
C LYS A 136 16.84 9.78 -5.53
N ALA A 137 17.92 9.17 -5.05
CA ALA A 137 17.96 7.73 -4.78
C ALA A 137 16.99 7.35 -3.64
N HIS A 138 16.93 8.15 -2.58
CA HIS A 138 15.98 7.94 -1.47
C HIS A 138 14.53 8.03 -1.95
N PHE A 139 14.19 9.07 -2.74
CA PHE A 139 12.85 9.19 -3.34
C PHE A 139 12.50 7.97 -4.21
N LYS A 140 13.42 7.54 -5.08
CA LYS A 140 13.21 6.35 -5.92
C LYS A 140 13.04 5.07 -5.09
N GLN A 141 13.80 4.91 -4.01
CA GLN A 141 13.65 3.77 -3.10
C GLN A 141 12.27 3.78 -2.46
N CYS A 142 11.82 4.91 -1.92
CA CYS A 142 10.49 5.02 -1.31
C CYS A 142 9.35 4.77 -2.31
N ALA A 143 9.50 5.16 -3.59
CA ALA A 143 8.56 4.80 -4.64
C ALA A 143 8.47 3.28 -4.86
N GLY A 144 9.62 2.59 -4.85
CA GLY A 144 9.70 1.12 -4.91
C GLY A 144 9.03 0.46 -3.69
N LEU A 145 9.39 0.88 -2.48
CA LEU A 145 8.81 0.35 -1.23
C LEU A 145 7.29 0.56 -1.15
N THR A 146 6.79 1.69 -1.68
CA THR A 146 5.36 1.98 -1.80
C THR A 146 4.68 0.95 -2.69
N ALA A 147 5.24 0.69 -3.87
CA ALA A 147 4.73 -0.30 -4.80
C ALA A 147 4.73 -1.72 -4.20
N ASP A 148 5.86 -2.14 -3.62
CA ASP A 148 6.02 -3.49 -3.06
C ASP A 148 5.07 -3.73 -1.88
N ALA A 149 4.91 -2.74 -0.99
CA ALA A 149 3.97 -2.83 0.12
C ALA A 149 2.51 -2.94 -0.37
N THR A 150 2.12 -2.16 -1.38
CA THR A 150 0.79 -2.24 -1.99
C THR A 150 0.54 -3.60 -2.61
N GLU A 151 1.50 -4.14 -3.36
CA GLU A 151 1.41 -5.47 -3.98
C GLU A 151 1.21 -6.57 -2.93
N MET A 152 2.07 -6.59 -1.90
CA MET A 152 1.96 -7.57 -0.81
C MET A 152 0.61 -7.48 -0.08
N ALA A 153 0.12 -6.26 0.18
CA ALA A 153 -1.17 -6.04 0.81
C ALA A 153 -2.32 -6.50 -0.07
N ALA A 154 -2.33 -6.11 -1.35
CA ALA A 154 -3.38 -6.48 -2.29
C ALA A 154 -3.47 -7.99 -2.46
N LEU A 155 -2.32 -8.66 -2.63
CA LEU A 155 -2.23 -10.11 -2.69
C LEU A 155 -2.84 -10.76 -1.43
N LEU A 156 -2.39 -10.34 -0.25
CA LEU A 156 -2.90 -10.88 1.01
C LEU A 156 -4.41 -10.61 1.22
N ILE A 157 -4.90 -9.43 0.82
CA ILE A 157 -6.32 -9.09 0.91
C ILE A 157 -7.14 -9.98 -0.02
N LEU A 158 -6.72 -10.16 -1.27
CA LEU A 158 -7.44 -10.96 -2.26
C LEU A 158 -7.41 -12.45 -1.94
N ASP A 159 -6.34 -12.95 -1.32
CA ASP A 159 -6.28 -14.32 -0.77
C ASP A 159 -7.35 -14.53 0.32
N LYS A 160 -7.50 -13.55 1.22
CA LYS A 160 -8.43 -13.65 2.35
C LYS A 160 -9.87 -13.30 1.99
N ARG A 161 -10.06 -12.47 0.97
CA ARG A 161 -11.34 -11.88 0.54
C ARG A 161 -11.49 -11.98 -0.99
N PRO A 162 -11.50 -13.18 -1.58
CA PRO A 162 -11.55 -13.37 -3.03
C PRO A 162 -12.81 -12.78 -3.67
N GLU A 163 -13.89 -12.60 -2.92
CA GLU A 163 -15.13 -11.95 -3.39
C GLU A 163 -14.93 -10.48 -3.80
N LEU A 164 -13.86 -9.82 -3.34
CA LEU A 164 -13.50 -8.46 -3.77
C LEU A 164 -13.12 -8.39 -5.26
N LEU A 165 -12.84 -9.53 -5.90
CA LEU A 165 -12.63 -9.61 -7.35
C LEU A 165 -13.94 -9.47 -8.13
N GLN A 166 -15.08 -9.89 -7.57
CA GLN A 166 -16.38 -9.82 -8.25
C GLN A 166 -16.99 -8.42 -8.16
N ALA A 167 -16.63 -7.65 -7.13
CA ALA A 167 -17.01 -6.24 -7.03
C ALA A 167 -16.36 -5.34 -8.10
N PHE A 168 -15.48 -5.90 -8.94
CA PHE A 168 -14.77 -5.19 -10.02
C PHE A 168 -15.53 -5.12 -11.35
N ASP A 169 -16.80 -5.57 -11.40
CA ASP A 169 -17.66 -5.50 -12.60
C ASP A 169 -18.00 -4.06 -13.04
N SER A 170 -17.60 -3.04 -12.28
CA SER A 170 -17.57 -1.64 -12.71
C SER A 170 -16.17 -1.05 -12.53
N PRO A 171 -15.56 -0.43 -13.57
CA PRO A 171 -14.16 -0.03 -13.52
C PRO A 171 -13.96 1.16 -12.57
N VAL A 172 -13.51 0.88 -11.34
CA VAL A 172 -12.87 1.91 -10.53
C VAL A 172 -11.68 2.43 -11.32
N THR A 173 -11.80 3.66 -11.84
CA THR A 173 -10.77 4.24 -12.69
C THR A 173 -9.60 4.71 -11.82
N LEU A 174 -8.53 3.90 -11.79
CA LEU A 174 -7.25 4.26 -11.18
C LEU A 174 -6.46 5.16 -12.13
N LYS A 175 -6.91 6.42 -12.25
CA LYS A 175 -6.31 7.41 -13.15
C LYS A 175 -4.89 7.77 -12.70
N LYS A 176 -3.90 7.32 -13.48
CA LYS A 176 -2.51 7.77 -13.31
C LYS A 176 -2.35 9.20 -13.82
N HIS A 177 -1.50 9.96 -13.15
CA HIS A 177 -1.17 11.32 -13.52
C HIS A 177 0.26 11.43 -14.04
N GLY A 178 0.47 12.31 -15.02
CA GLY A 178 1.80 12.85 -15.27
C GLY A 178 2.19 13.87 -14.19
N ARG A 179 3.43 14.38 -14.22
CA ARG A 179 3.92 15.36 -13.24
C ARG A 179 3.01 16.60 -13.10
N LEU A 180 2.63 17.21 -14.23
CA LEU A 180 1.78 18.40 -14.23
C LEU A 180 0.38 18.09 -13.69
N GLY A 181 -0.20 16.96 -14.11
CA GLY A 181 -1.51 16.52 -13.62
C GLY A 181 -1.52 16.21 -12.12
N GLY A 182 -0.46 15.61 -11.61
CA GLY A 182 -0.33 15.33 -10.17
C GLY A 182 -0.16 16.61 -9.35
N MET A 183 0.58 17.60 -9.87
CA MET A 183 0.68 18.91 -9.23
C MET A 183 -0.66 19.63 -9.17
N MET A 184 -1.45 19.61 -10.25
CA MET A 184 -2.80 20.17 -10.25
C MET A 184 -3.72 19.47 -9.24
N ALA A 185 -3.70 18.14 -9.22
CA ALA A 185 -4.49 17.35 -8.27
C ALA A 185 -4.07 17.57 -6.82
N TYR A 186 -2.77 17.78 -6.56
CA TYR A 186 -2.29 18.17 -5.24
C TYR A 186 -2.85 19.53 -4.84
N LEU A 187 -2.74 20.55 -5.71
CA LEU A 187 -3.19 21.91 -5.41
C LEU A 187 -4.69 22.00 -5.20
N SER A 188 -5.49 21.24 -5.95
CA SER A 188 -6.95 21.24 -5.80
C SER A 188 -7.45 20.66 -4.47
N ARG A 189 -6.58 20.07 -3.64
CA ARG A 189 -6.95 19.62 -2.29
C ARG A 189 -6.87 20.73 -1.24
N TRP A 190 -6.31 21.88 -1.60
CA TRP A 190 -6.10 23.03 -0.72
C TRP A 190 -7.03 24.22 -1.04
N PHE A 191 -7.88 24.08 -2.05
CA PHE A 191 -8.88 25.05 -2.49
C PHE A 191 -10.25 24.36 -2.57
#